data_AF-A0A1V8U2A7-F1
#
_entry.id   AF-A0A1V8U2A7-F1
#
_cell.length_a   1.000
_cell.length_b   1.000
_cell.length_c   1.000
_cell.angle_alpha   90.00
_cell.angle_beta   90.00
_cell.angle_gamma   90.00
#
_symmetry.space_group_name_H-M   'P 1'
#
loop_
_entity.id
_entity.type
_entity.pdbx_description
1 polymer ?
#
loop_
_entity_poly.entity_id
_entity_poly.type
_entity_poly.pdbx_seq_one_letter_code
_entity_poly.pdbx_strand_id
1 'polypeptide(L)'
;MRISWWTSVIVWQFADFTRGDQVVLQDDRHQAARPRNVAIVGAGAAGASSAYHLARYAAAVGIPVNITIFERNDYVGGRTTTVNAYNSSEHPIELGGSIFIEKNRIPFEAAKAFNLTTSSASLSSRSSDIPGAALGIWDGEHFVVTQNNEGSWWDTAKLLYKYGLAPIRTLRLMRATTEKFFQMYDAPIFPFNSLTQAASDVGLLAVTSATGEQLLRESNIGRLFAREIIQASTRVNYAQNLDHIHALETMVCMAVEGAMAVEGGNWQIFDRMIEESNATLLLNTPVKALDHDASSGTYTIHTGSDSNQNFSALILAHPFQYSSLSPLPATIHTPAEIDYVTLHVTLFTSPRLLSPLFFGLAPDKPAPHAILTTLPEGEHAPDRKTVGSPGFYSVSLLRQVTSPTTGASEFAYKIFSPAPPTPAFIARLLGVQLTASGELKSEDVTWLYRKEWQSYPYEIPRRQFERISLGDGAWYTAGIEGFVSTMETSALMGKNVARLVVDQWIAEGKGMRGHHEV
;
A
#
# COMPACT_ATOMS: atom_id res chain seq x y z
N MET A 1 -34.38 -6.14 -23.97
CA MET A 1 -33.46 -6.89 -24.86
C MET A 1 -32.44 -7.56 -23.95
N ARG A 2 -32.57 -8.82 -23.49
CA ARG A 2 -32.56 -10.12 -24.19
C ARG A 2 -31.41 -10.22 -25.22
N ILE A 3 -30.57 -11.25 -25.33
CA ILE A 3 -30.36 -12.59 -24.72
C ILE A 3 -29.09 -13.21 -25.40
N SER A 4 -28.48 -14.22 -24.76
CA SER A 4 -27.67 -15.38 -25.26
C SER A 4 -26.29 -15.24 -25.94
N TRP A 5 -25.27 -15.73 -25.23
CA TRP A 5 -24.54 -17.02 -25.45
C TRP A 5 -24.32 -17.55 -26.88
N TRP A 6 -23.06 -17.94 -27.18
CA TRP A 6 -22.71 -19.19 -27.87
C TRP A 6 -21.33 -19.72 -27.41
N THR A 7 -21.30 -21.01 -27.09
CA THR A 7 -20.14 -21.92 -26.98
C THR A 7 -20.07 -22.80 -28.23
N SER A 8 -18.88 -23.21 -28.69
CA SER A 8 -18.50 -24.62 -28.95
C SER A 8 -17.19 -24.79 -29.73
N VAL A 9 -16.48 -25.84 -29.34
CA VAL A 9 -15.24 -26.46 -29.82
C VAL A 9 -15.48 -27.29 -31.10
N ILE A 10 -14.45 -27.51 -31.95
CA ILE A 10 -14.09 -28.81 -32.60
C ILE A 10 -12.71 -28.73 -33.27
N VAL A 11 -11.95 -29.81 -33.09
CA VAL A 11 -10.61 -30.20 -33.59
C VAL A 11 -10.72 -30.91 -34.95
N TRP A 12 -9.71 -30.83 -35.85
CA TRP A 12 -9.26 -31.95 -36.72
C TRP A 12 -7.81 -31.75 -37.23
N GLN A 13 -7.19 -32.89 -37.58
CA GLN A 13 -5.77 -33.25 -37.61
C GLN A 13 -5.03 -33.19 -38.99
N PHE A 14 -3.70 -33.11 -38.89
CA PHE A 14 -2.55 -33.66 -39.67
C PHE A 14 -2.53 -33.76 -41.22
N ALA A 15 -1.36 -33.38 -41.77
CA ALA A 15 -0.70 -34.10 -42.88
C ALA A 15 0.84 -33.98 -42.75
N ASP A 16 1.50 -35.13 -42.93
CA ASP A 16 2.94 -35.38 -42.92
C ASP A 16 3.71 -34.72 -44.08
N PHE A 17 4.96 -34.35 -43.83
CA PHE A 17 6.03 -34.47 -44.83
C PHE A 17 7.29 -35.02 -44.16
N THR A 18 7.93 -35.98 -44.83
CA THR A 18 8.95 -36.88 -44.31
C THR A 18 10.39 -36.40 -44.58
N ARG A 19 11.28 -36.81 -43.67
CA ARG A 19 12.73 -37.11 -43.80
C ARG A 19 13.66 -36.07 -44.43
N GLY A 20 14.55 -35.55 -43.59
CA GLY A 20 15.86 -35.02 -43.96
C GLY A 20 16.75 -34.87 -42.71
N ASP A 21 17.70 -35.80 -42.58
CA ASP A 21 18.94 -35.78 -41.79
C ASP A 21 18.94 -35.39 -40.30
N GLN A 22 19.26 -36.40 -39.48
CA GLN A 22 19.86 -36.23 -38.16
C GLN A 22 21.19 -35.49 -38.31
N VAL A 23 21.18 -34.19 -38.03
CA VAL A 23 22.40 -33.47 -37.66
C VAL A 23 22.58 -33.66 -36.16
N VAL A 24 23.57 -34.48 -35.80
CA VAL A 24 24.15 -34.49 -34.46
C VAL A 24 24.75 -33.11 -34.24
N LEU A 25 24.02 -32.23 -33.55
CA LEU A 25 24.61 -31.00 -33.03
C LEU A 25 25.57 -31.42 -31.92
N GLN A 26 26.86 -31.29 -32.25
CA GLN A 26 27.97 -31.38 -31.32
C GLN A 26 27.67 -30.53 -30.08
N ASP A 27 28.00 -31.12 -28.94
CA ASP A 27 28.07 -30.51 -27.62
C ASP A 27 29.11 -29.37 -27.61
N ASP A 28 28.73 -28.23 -28.19
CA ASP A 28 29.30 -26.95 -27.80
C ASP A 28 28.77 -26.69 -26.40
N ARG A 29 29.60 -27.05 -25.43
CA ARG A 29 29.48 -26.66 -24.03
C ARG A 29 29.26 -25.15 -23.96
N HIS A 30 28.00 -24.72 -24.05
CA HIS A 30 27.55 -23.51 -23.40
C HIS A 30 27.92 -23.72 -21.95
N GLN A 31 29.03 -23.13 -21.53
CA GLN A 31 29.32 -22.89 -20.14
C GLN A 31 28.09 -22.15 -19.63
N ALA A 32 27.16 -22.88 -19.00
CA ALA A 32 25.88 -22.35 -18.59
C ALA A 32 26.18 -21.07 -17.82
N ALA A 33 25.71 -19.93 -18.35
CA ALA A 33 26.07 -18.63 -17.82
C ALA A 33 25.80 -18.67 -16.30
N ARG A 34 26.82 -18.35 -15.50
CA ARG A 34 26.67 -18.42 -14.04
C ARG A 34 25.51 -17.50 -13.64
N PRO A 35 24.55 -17.98 -12.83
CA PRO A 35 23.43 -17.15 -12.41
C PRO A 35 23.90 -15.85 -11.74
N ARG A 36 23.23 -14.74 -12.05
CA ARG A 36 23.40 -13.48 -11.33
C ARG A 36 22.71 -13.60 -9.96
N ASN A 37 23.50 -13.60 -8.89
CA ASN A 37 22.97 -13.60 -7.53
C ASN A 37 22.48 -12.19 -7.17
N VAL A 38 21.23 -12.08 -6.69
CA VAL A 38 20.62 -10.81 -6.28
C VAL A 38 20.10 -10.90 -4.86
N ALA A 39 20.49 -9.95 -4.02
CA ALA A 39 19.95 -9.79 -2.67
C ALA A 39 18.84 -8.74 -2.67
N ILE A 40 17.70 -9.08 -2.06
CA ILE A 40 16.60 -8.15 -1.81
C ILE A 40 16.39 -8.08 -0.30
N VAL A 41 16.41 -6.88 0.28
CA VAL A 41 16.22 -6.67 1.72
C VAL A 41 14.84 -6.09 1.99
N GLY A 42 13.94 -6.95 2.48
CA GLY A 42 12.53 -6.67 2.76
C GLY A 42 11.58 -7.46 1.85
N ALA A 43 10.64 -8.19 2.44
CA ALA A 43 9.60 -8.96 1.74
C ALA A 43 8.25 -8.22 1.70
N GLY A 44 8.28 -6.88 1.67
CA GLY A 44 7.09 -6.06 1.44
C GLY A 44 6.72 -5.97 -0.05
N ALA A 45 5.73 -5.12 -0.38
CA ALA A 45 5.24 -4.92 -1.74
C ALA A 45 6.35 -4.66 -2.78
N ALA A 46 7.30 -3.78 -2.46
CA ALA A 46 8.41 -3.46 -3.35
C ALA A 46 9.37 -4.63 -3.54
N GLY A 47 9.70 -5.37 -2.48
CA GLY A 47 10.66 -6.49 -2.55
C GLY A 47 10.09 -7.70 -3.28
N ALA A 48 8.84 -8.07 -2.97
CA ALA A 48 8.12 -9.14 -3.67
C ALA A 48 7.94 -8.82 -5.16
N SER A 49 7.52 -7.59 -5.48
CA SER A 49 7.39 -7.12 -6.86
C SER A 49 8.74 -7.10 -7.60
N SER A 50 9.82 -6.68 -6.92
CA SER A 50 11.18 -6.73 -7.47
C SER A 50 11.56 -8.14 -7.86
N ALA A 51 11.39 -9.12 -6.96
CA ALA A 51 11.72 -10.53 -7.24
C ALA A 51 10.89 -11.08 -8.42
N TYR A 52 9.58 -10.87 -8.38
CA TYR A 52 8.62 -11.33 -9.38
C TYR A 52 8.92 -10.81 -10.78
N HIS A 53 9.16 -9.51 -10.91
CA HIS A 53 9.46 -8.90 -12.20
C HIS A 53 10.90 -9.13 -12.66
N LEU A 54 11.86 -9.18 -11.75
CA LEU A 54 13.27 -9.44 -12.08
C LEU A 54 13.41 -10.83 -12.70
N ALA A 55 12.82 -11.86 -12.09
CA ALA A 55 12.82 -13.21 -12.63
C ALA A 55 12.28 -13.25 -14.08
N ARG A 56 11.16 -12.55 -14.34
CA ARG A 56 10.53 -12.49 -15.67
C ARG A 56 11.36 -11.72 -16.69
N TYR A 57 11.84 -10.54 -16.34
CA TYR A 57 12.63 -9.72 -17.26
C TYR A 57 13.96 -10.40 -17.60
N ALA A 58 14.62 -11.02 -16.63
CA ALA A 58 15.86 -11.75 -16.84
C ALA A 58 15.63 -13.00 -17.72
N ALA A 59 14.58 -13.77 -17.44
CA ALA A 59 14.20 -14.93 -18.26
C ALA A 59 13.91 -14.54 -19.72
N ALA A 60 13.21 -13.41 -19.95
CA ALA A 60 12.87 -12.92 -21.28
C ALA A 60 14.11 -12.58 -22.15
N VAL A 61 15.26 -12.35 -21.53
CA VAL A 61 16.54 -12.07 -22.23
C VAL A 61 17.60 -13.15 -22.00
N GLY A 62 17.22 -14.29 -21.42
CA GLY A 62 18.11 -15.43 -21.22
C GLY A 62 19.20 -15.22 -20.16
N ILE A 63 19.00 -14.33 -19.19
CA ILE A 63 19.93 -14.14 -18.07
C ILE A 63 19.45 -15.02 -16.89
N PRO A 64 20.21 -16.06 -16.50
CA PRO A 64 19.87 -16.83 -15.31
C PRO A 64 20.10 -15.99 -14.05
N VAL A 65 19.14 -16.05 -13.12
CA VAL A 65 19.18 -15.30 -11.85
C VAL A 65 18.96 -16.24 -10.67
N ASN A 66 19.57 -15.90 -9.55
CA ASN A 66 19.32 -16.52 -8.25
C ASN A 66 18.98 -15.40 -7.25
N ILE A 67 17.73 -15.35 -6.81
CA ILE A 67 17.21 -14.24 -6.00
C ILE A 67 17.07 -14.72 -4.56
N THR A 68 17.67 -14.00 -3.61
CA THR A 68 17.49 -14.22 -2.18
C THR A 68 16.82 -13.01 -1.54
N ILE A 69 15.72 -13.22 -0.82
CA ILE A 69 14.98 -12.18 -0.09
C ILE A 69 15.24 -12.37 1.40
N PHE A 70 15.75 -11.33 2.04
CA PHE A 70 15.99 -11.28 3.48
C PHE A 70 14.88 -10.47 4.15
N GLU A 71 14.12 -11.08 5.06
CA GLU A 71 13.06 -10.45 5.81
C GLU A 71 13.30 -10.61 7.31
N ARG A 72 13.23 -9.50 8.04
CA ARG A 72 13.49 -9.49 9.48
C ARG A 72 12.34 -10.07 10.30
N ASN A 73 11.12 -9.97 9.78
CA ASN A 73 9.92 -10.49 10.41
C ASN A 73 9.75 -11.98 10.08
N ASP A 74 8.82 -12.62 10.79
CA ASP A 74 8.35 -13.98 10.56
C ASP A 74 7.24 -14.08 9.50
N TYR A 75 6.96 -12.99 8.76
CA TYR A 75 5.90 -12.91 7.75
C TYR A 75 6.27 -12.04 6.54
N VAL A 76 5.56 -12.26 5.43
CA VAL A 76 5.63 -11.51 4.17
C VAL A 76 4.60 -10.37 4.14
N GLY A 77 4.87 -9.33 3.36
CA GLY A 77 3.90 -8.26 3.04
C GLY A 77 4.18 -6.93 3.76
N GLY A 78 5.02 -6.93 4.79
CA GLY A 78 5.44 -5.72 5.51
C GLY A 78 4.25 -4.99 6.15
N ARG A 79 3.91 -3.80 5.65
CA ARG A 79 2.73 -3.02 6.10
C ARG A 79 1.40 -3.54 5.54
N THR A 80 1.43 -4.60 4.74
CA THR A 80 0.25 -5.35 4.30
C THR A 80 0.29 -6.67 5.03
N THR A 81 -0.51 -6.81 6.08
CA THR A 81 -0.53 -8.01 6.94
C THR A 81 -1.82 -8.06 7.73
N THR A 82 -2.18 -9.24 8.22
CA THR A 82 -3.41 -9.48 8.98
C THR A 82 -3.12 -9.94 10.39
N VAL A 83 -4.05 -9.66 11.31
CA VAL A 83 -4.14 -10.34 12.60
C VAL A 83 -5.46 -11.08 12.71
N ASN A 84 -5.43 -12.22 13.38
CA ASN A 84 -6.60 -13.05 13.59
C ASN A 84 -7.29 -12.64 14.89
N ALA A 85 -8.53 -12.15 14.80
CA ALA A 85 -9.33 -11.87 15.99
C ALA A 85 -9.52 -13.17 16.80
N TYR A 86 -9.34 -13.07 18.12
CA TYR A 86 -9.31 -14.23 19.03
C TYR A 86 -8.29 -15.32 18.66
N ASN A 87 -7.25 -15.00 17.89
CA ASN A 87 -6.29 -15.96 17.34
C ASN A 87 -6.94 -17.05 16.44
N SER A 88 -8.12 -16.78 15.87
CA SER A 88 -8.80 -17.69 14.93
C SER A 88 -8.55 -17.28 13.47
N SER A 89 -8.05 -18.20 12.65
CA SER A 89 -7.85 -18.00 11.21
C SER A 89 -9.15 -17.74 10.44
N GLU A 90 -10.32 -17.99 11.05
CA GLU A 90 -11.63 -17.65 10.49
C GLU A 90 -11.91 -16.14 10.52
N HIS A 91 -11.13 -15.38 11.28
CA HIS A 91 -11.36 -13.94 11.49
C HIS A 91 -10.12 -13.07 11.18
N PRO A 92 -9.55 -13.14 9.96
CA PRO A 92 -8.41 -12.31 9.58
C PRO A 92 -8.82 -10.84 9.40
N ILE A 93 -8.15 -9.94 10.11
CA ILE A 93 -8.35 -8.49 10.03
C ILE A 93 -7.09 -7.85 9.48
N GLU A 94 -7.22 -7.11 8.38
CA GLU A 94 -6.14 -6.27 7.86
C GLU A 94 -5.62 -5.29 8.92
N LEU A 95 -4.30 -5.22 9.09
CA LEU A 95 -3.64 -4.30 10.03
C LEU A 95 -3.15 -3.01 9.37
N GLY A 96 -2.91 -3.03 8.06
CA GLY A 96 -2.37 -1.90 7.32
C GLY A 96 -3.04 -1.75 5.96
N GLY A 97 -2.30 -1.93 4.87
CA GLY A 97 -2.78 -1.76 3.48
C GLY A 97 -4.04 -2.58 3.17
N SER A 98 -5.21 -1.98 3.39
CA SER A 98 -6.46 -2.74 3.49
C SER A 98 -7.25 -2.84 2.20
N ILE A 99 -6.97 -2.00 1.20
CA ILE A 99 -7.72 -1.95 -0.06
C ILE A 99 -6.82 -1.65 -1.25
N PHE A 100 -7.27 -2.06 -2.43
CA PHE A 100 -6.78 -1.62 -3.74
C PHE A 100 -7.98 -1.50 -4.69
N ILE A 101 -7.78 -0.89 -5.86
CA ILE A 101 -8.79 -0.72 -6.91
C ILE A 101 -8.29 -1.33 -8.22
N GLU A 102 -9.18 -1.53 -9.20
CA GLU A 102 -8.81 -2.06 -10.53
C GLU A 102 -7.71 -1.24 -11.23
N LYS A 103 -7.66 0.07 -10.95
CA LYS A 103 -6.63 0.95 -11.51
C LYS A 103 -5.25 0.77 -10.88
N ASN A 104 -5.14 0.08 -9.73
CA ASN A 104 -3.85 -0.37 -9.21
C ASN A 104 -3.43 -1.60 -10.04
N ARG A 105 -2.77 -1.34 -11.18
CA ARG A 105 -2.52 -2.34 -12.22
C ARG A 105 -1.79 -3.55 -11.65
N ILE A 106 -0.80 -3.35 -10.78
CA ILE A 106 0.09 -4.44 -10.33
C ILE A 106 -0.60 -5.43 -9.37
N PRO A 107 -1.14 -5.03 -8.20
CA PRO A 107 -1.82 -5.95 -7.30
C PRO A 107 -3.12 -6.48 -7.92
N PHE A 108 -3.83 -5.70 -8.75
CA PHE A 108 -5.04 -6.18 -9.41
C PHE A 108 -4.73 -7.29 -10.44
N GLU A 109 -3.78 -7.06 -11.35
CA GLU A 109 -3.36 -8.07 -12.32
C GLU A 109 -2.76 -9.30 -11.63
N ALA A 110 -2.00 -9.11 -10.56
CA ALA A 110 -1.43 -10.20 -9.76
C ALA A 110 -2.52 -11.03 -9.06
N ALA A 111 -3.48 -10.40 -8.39
CA ALA A 111 -4.60 -11.10 -7.76
C ALA A 111 -5.37 -11.95 -8.79
N LYS A 112 -5.61 -11.41 -9.98
CA LYS A 112 -6.23 -12.15 -11.08
C LYS A 112 -5.34 -13.29 -11.59
N ALA A 113 -4.05 -13.06 -11.79
CA ALA A 113 -3.11 -14.06 -12.29
C ALA A 113 -2.94 -15.24 -11.32
N PHE A 114 -3.03 -14.98 -10.01
CA PHE A 114 -2.89 -15.98 -8.96
C PHE A 114 -4.21 -16.59 -8.51
N ASN A 115 -5.33 -16.25 -9.15
CA ASN A 115 -6.68 -16.69 -8.78
C ASN A 115 -7.04 -16.40 -7.31
N LEU A 116 -6.63 -15.25 -6.79
CA LEU A 116 -7.00 -14.81 -5.45
C LEU A 116 -8.44 -14.27 -5.46
N THR A 117 -9.28 -14.78 -4.55
CA THR A 117 -10.64 -14.27 -4.38
C THR A 117 -10.61 -12.86 -3.80
N THR A 118 -11.31 -11.93 -4.45
CA THR A 118 -11.47 -10.57 -3.97
C THR A 118 -12.92 -10.30 -3.57
N SER A 119 -13.07 -9.47 -2.54
CA SER A 119 -14.36 -9.01 -2.06
C SER A 119 -14.43 -7.48 -2.09
N SER A 120 -15.64 -6.95 -2.26
CA SER A 120 -15.87 -5.50 -2.19
C SER A 120 -15.55 -5.00 -0.78
N ALA A 121 -14.64 -4.04 -0.70
CA ALA A 121 -14.28 -3.35 0.54
C ALA A 121 -15.17 -2.11 0.78
N SER A 122 -16.28 -1.98 0.05
CA SER A 122 -17.26 -0.90 0.19
C SER A 122 -17.81 -0.82 1.61
N LEU A 123 -18.05 0.40 2.09
CA LEU A 123 -18.69 0.62 3.39
C LEU A 123 -20.14 0.14 3.41
N SER A 124 -20.75 -0.05 2.22
CA SER A 124 -22.11 -0.55 2.03
C SER A 124 -22.27 -2.06 2.04
N SER A 125 -21.17 -2.84 2.06
CA SER A 125 -21.24 -4.32 2.18
C SER A 125 -21.50 -4.79 3.62
N ARG A 126 -21.65 -3.86 4.56
CA ARG A 126 -21.94 -4.13 5.97
C ARG A 126 -23.41 -4.48 6.13
N SER A 127 -23.70 -5.52 6.90
CA SER A 127 -25.04 -6.10 7.07
C SER A 127 -26.12 -5.02 7.22
N SER A 128 -27.17 -5.11 6.39
CA SER A 128 -28.35 -4.23 6.42
C SER A 128 -29.09 -4.23 7.75
N ASP A 129 -28.80 -5.21 8.60
CA ASP A 129 -29.50 -5.44 9.87
C ASP A 129 -28.87 -4.64 11.02
N ILE A 130 -27.70 -4.01 10.79
CA ILE A 130 -27.03 -3.16 11.79
C ILE A 130 -27.56 -1.72 11.66
N PRO A 131 -28.19 -1.15 12.70
CA PRO A 131 -28.75 0.19 12.61
C PRO A 131 -27.66 1.26 12.50
N GLY A 132 -27.96 2.34 11.78
CA GLY A 132 -27.05 3.48 11.59
C GLY A 132 -26.70 3.74 10.13
N ALA A 133 -26.11 4.91 9.87
CA ALA A 133 -25.61 5.25 8.54
C ALA A 133 -24.33 4.45 8.23
N ALA A 134 -24.09 4.08 6.98
CA ALA A 134 -22.86 3.40 6.57
C ALA A 134 -21.61 4.25 6.84
N LEU A 135 -21.71 5.57 6.60
CA LEU A 135 -20.62 6.53 6.76
C LEU A 135 -21.09 7.81 7.45
N GLY A 136 -20.26 8.33 8.36
CA GLY A 136 -20.36 9.68 8.92
C GLY A 136 -19.01 10.38 8.93
N ILE A 137 -19.03 11.70 8.72
CA ILE A 137 -17.86 12.55 8.91
C ILE A 137 -18.15 13.47 10.09
N TRP A 138 -17.30 13.38 11.11
CA TRP A 138 -17.44 14.08 12.38
C TRP A 138 -16.33 15.12 12.54
N ASP A 139 -16.68 16.33 12.94
CA ASP A 139 -15.73 17.45 13.05
C ASP A 139 -15.18 17.68 14.46
N GLY A 140 -15.49 16.80 15.41
CA GLY A 140 -15.18 16.99 16.83
C GLY A 140 -16.40 17.38 17.67
N GLU A 141 -17.45 17.88 17.03
CA GLU A 141 -18.68 18.32 17.70
C GLU A 141 -19.93 17.70 17.06
N HIS A 142 -20.04 17.76 15.73
CA HIS A 142 -21.22 17.34 14.99
C HIS A 142 -20.85 16.50 13.75
N PHE A 143 -21.80 15.72 13.25
CA PHE A 143 -21.66 15.09 11.94
C PHE A 143 -21.95 16.09 10.83
N VAL A 144 -20.93 16.47 10.07
CA VAL A 144 -21.07 17.36 8.92
C VAL A 144 -21.65 16.65 7.69
N VAL A 145 -21.48 15.33 7.61
CA VAL A 145 -21.98 14.47 6.55
C VAL A 145 -22.38 13.11 7.13
N THR A 146 -23.51 12.58 6.68
CA THR A 146 -23.93 11.20 6.92
C THR A 146 -24.48 10.58 5.64
N GLN A 147 -24.13 9.32 5.38
CA GLN A 147 -24.54 8.60 4.16
C GLN A 147 -25.00 7.19 4.54
N ASN A 148 -26.19 6.82 4.07
CA ASN A 148 -26.78 5.52 4.38
C ASN A 148 -26.36 4.45 3.36
N ASN A 149 -26.28 4.79 2.07
CA ASN A 149 -25.87 3.86 1.00
C ASN A 149 -24.94 4.54 -0.01
N GLU A 150 -23.95 3.81 -0.53
CA GLU A 150 -23.14 4.26 -1.67
C GLU A 150 -23.99 4.29 -2.96
N GLY A 151 -23.82 5.32 -3.79
CA GLY A 151 -24.42 5.36 -5.13
C GLY A 151 -25.89 5.78 -5.22
N SER A 152 -26.52 6.24 -4.13
CA SER A 152 -27.86 6.83 -4.21
C SER A 152 -27.82 8.17 -4.94
N TRP A 153 -28.63 8.32 -6.00
CA TRP A 153 -28.76 9.57 -6.73
C TRP A 153 -29.23 10.73 -5.82
N TRP A 154 -29.99 10.42 -4.77
CA TRP A 154 -30.39 11.38 -3.75
C TRP A 154 -29.21 11.89 -2.94
N ASP A 155 -28.25 11.04 -2.61
CA ASP A 155 -27.04 11.46 -1.88
C ASP A 155 -26.13 12.29 -2.79
N THR A 156 -26.06 11.94 -4.08
CA THR A 156 -25.41 12.80 -5.09
C THR A 156 -26.07 14.18 -5.18
N ALA A 157 -27.41 14.25 -5.18
CA ALA A 157 -28.15 15.50 -5.20
C ALA A 157 -27.92 16.34 -3.92
N LYS A 158 -27.89 15.71 -2.73
CA LYS A 158 -27.56 16.38 -1.47
C LYS A 158 -26.14 16.96 -1.48
N LEU A 159 -25.17 16.20 -1.99
CA LEU A 159 -23.79 16.67 -2.13
C LEU A 159 -23.71 17.87 -3.07
N LEU A 160 -24.38 17.83 -4.23
CA LEU A 160 -24.40 18.97 -5.16
C LEU A 160 -25.16 20.17 -4.60
N TYR A 161 -26.22 19.96 -3.82
CA TYR A 161 -26.94 21.03 -3.16
C TYR A 161 -26.08 21.73 -2.11
N LYS A 162 -25.37 20.96 -1.25
CA LYS A 162 -24.52 21.51 -0.18
C LYS A 162 -23.22 22.11 -0.71
N TYR A 163 -22.60 21.48 -1.71
CA TYR A 163 -21.24 21.80 -2.15
C TYR A 163 -21.14 22.41 -3.56
N GLY A 164 -22.27 22.61 -4.24
CA GLY A 164 -22.31 23.07 -5.62
C GLY A 164 -21.57 22.11 -6.55
N LEU A 165 -20.80 22.65 -7.50
CA LEU A 165 -20.04 21.85 -8.48
C LEU A 165 -18.71 21.29 -7.94
N ALA A 166 -18.40 21.46 -6.65
CA ALA A 166 -17.13 21.00 -6.08
C ALA A 166 -16.89 19.49 -6.28
N PRO A 167 -17.86 18.57 -6.04
CA PRO A 167 -17.65 17.14 -6.28
C PRO A 167 -17.27 16.82 -7.73
N ILE A 168 -17.94 17.46 -8.70
CA ILE A 168 -17.68 17.26 -10.14
C ILE A 168 -16.30 17.80 -10.52
N ARG A 169 -15.93 18.98 -10.00
CA ARG A 169 -14.60 19.58 -10.23
C ARG A 169 -13.50 18.70 -9.66
N THR A 170 -13.68 18.17 -8.45
CA THR A 170 -12.75 17.24 -7.81
C THR A 170 -12.59 15.96 -8.61
N LEU A 171 -13.68 15.34 -9.08
CA LEU A 171 -13.58 14.13 -9.92
C LEU A 171 -12.82 14.38 -11.23
N ARG A 172 -13.04 15.52 -11.89
CA ARG A 172 -12.30 15.90 -13.10
C ARG A 172 -10.81 16.12 -12.80
N LEU A 173 -10.50 16.85 -11.73
CA LEU A 173 -9.13 17.14 -11.32
C LEU A 173 -8.38 15.87 -10.93
N MET A 174 -9.01 14.98 -10.15
CA MET A 174 -8.46 13.68 -9.79
C MET A 174 -8.16 12.87 -11.05
N ARG A 175 -9.12 12.70 -11.98
CA ARG A 175 -8.90 11.93 -13.22
C ARG A 175 -7.74 12.49 -14.04
N ALA A 176 -7.69 13.80 -14.26
CA ALA A 176 -6.60 14.45 -15.00
C ALA A 176 -5.23 14.27 -14.32
N THR A 177 -5.20 14.23 -12.98
CA THR A 177 -3.98 13.99 -12.21
C THR A 177 -3.55 12.52 -12.29
N THR A 178 -4.48 11.58 -12.11
CA THR A 178 -4.19 10.14 -12.17
C THR A 178 -3.81 9.69 -13.58
N GLU A 179 -4.38 10.28 -14.64
CA GLU A 179 -3.98 10.00 -16.03
C GLU A 179 -2.50 10.30 -16.29
N LYS A 180 -1.96 11.37 -15.69
CA LYS A 180 -0.51 11.67 -15.74
C LYS A 180 0.30 10.62 -15.01
N PHE A 181 -0.15 10.19 -13.84
CA PHE A 181 0.51 9.13 -13.06
C PHE A 181 0.59 7.81 -13.85
N PHE A 182 -0.47 7.43 -14.56
CA PHE A 182 -0.46 6.19 -15.34
C PHE A 182 0.53 6.18 -16.51
N GLN A 183 0.94 7.34 -17.02
CA GLN A 183 1.97 7.39 -18.07
C GLN A 183 3.32 6.84 -17.58
N MET A 184 3.57 6.80 -16.27
CA MET A 184 4.79 6.24 -15.67
C MET A 184 4.90 4.71 -15.78
N TYR A 185 3.85 4.02 -16.22
CA TYR A 185 3.83 2.56 -16.38
C TYR A 185 4.26 2.11 -17.77
N ASP A 186 4.26 3.04 -18.73
CA ASP A 186 4.35 2.76 -20.15
C ASP A 186 5.54 3.51 -20.76
N ALA A 187 6.06 3.01 -21.89
CA ALA A 187 7.07 3.74 -22.66
C ALA A 187 6.47 5.06 -23.20
N PRO A 188 7.26 6.15 -23.28
CA PRO A 188 8.70 6.22 -23.09
C PRO A 188 9.16 6.48 -21.65
N ILE A 189 8.25 6.60 -20.68
CA ILE A 189 8.61 6.94 -19.29
C ILE A 189 9.16 5.73 -18.55
N PHE A 190 8.58 4.55 -18.75
CA PHE A 190 9.02 3.31 -18.11
C PHE A 190 10.12 2.59 -18.94
N PRO A 191 11.19 2.07 -18.30
CA PRO A 191 11.57 2.30 -16.90
C PRO A 191 12.18 3.70 -16.71
N PHE A 192 12.12 4.23 -15.50
CA PHE A 192 12.68 5.54 -15.15
C PHE A 192 13.84 5.41 -14.16
N ASN A 193 14.97 6.05 -14.47
CA ASN A 193 16.15 6.12 -13.60
C ASN A 193 16.04 7.15 -12.47
N SER A 194 15.12 8.12 -12.62
CA SER A 194 14.88 9.19 -11.66
C SER A 194 13.40 9.42 -11.51
N LEU A 195 12.89 9.22 -10.30
CA LEU A 195 11.49 9.50 -9.97
C LEU A 195 11.18 11.00 -10.13
N THR A 196 12.11 11.87 -9.75
CA THR A 196 11.99 13.32 -9.96
C THR A 196 11.83 13.68 -11.43
N GLN A 197 12.65 13.08 -12.30
CA GLN A 197 12.56 13.33 -13.74
C GLN A 197 11.26 12.78 -14.31
N ALA A 198 10.90 11.53 -13.99
CA ALA A 198 9.65 10.93 -14.46
C ALA A 198 8.42 11.75 -14.03
N ALA A 199 8.37 12.19 -12.77
CA ALA A 199 7.30 13.06 -12.27
C ALA A 199 7.27 14.43 -12.97
N SER A 200 8.44 14.97 -13.35
CA SER A 200 8.53 16.18 -14.17
C SER A 200 7.98 15.95 -15.58
N ASP A 201 8.39 14.86 -16.23
CA ASP A 201 8.06 14.53 -17.62
C ASP A 201 6.55 14.32 -17.81
N VAL A 202 5.88 13.71 -16.83
CA VAL A 202 4.41 13.56 -16.85
C VAL A 202 3.67 14.78 -16.29
N GLY A 203 4.38 15.84 -15.88
CA GLY A 203 3.79 17.08 -15.38
C GLY A 203 3.10 16.96 -14.02
N LEU A 204 3.60 16.08 -13.15
CA LEU A 204 3.18 15.91 -11.75
C LEU A 204 4.03 16.69 -10.75
N LEU A 205 5.22 17.15 -11.13
CA LEU A 205 6.09 17.89 -10.21
C LEU A 205 5.45 19.17 -9.66
N ALA A 206 4.66 19.87 -10.48
CA ALA A 206 3.89 21.04 -10.04
C ALA A 206 2.82 20.66 -8.99
N VAL A 207 2.22 19.48 -9.12
CA VAL A 207 1.18 18.96 -8.22
C VAL A 207 1.78 18.57 -6.88
N THR A 208 2.94 17.90 -6.86
CA THR A 208 3.64 17.54 -5.61
C THR A 208 4.29 18.75 -4.93
N SER A 209 4.44 19.87 -5.64
CA SER A 209 5.02 21.11 -5.12
C SER A 209 4.05 21.98 -4.33
N ALA A 210 2.76 21.65 -4.33
CA ALA A 210 1.70 22.42 -3.66
C ALA A 210 1.01 21.55 -2.60
N THR A 211 0.42 22.20 -1.60
CA THR A 211 -0.46 21.50 -0.65
C THR A 211 -1.77 21.12 -1.32
N GLY A 212 -2.47 20.13 -0.76
CA GLY A 212 -3.83 19.78 -1.17
C GLY A 212 -4.75 20.98 -1.16
N GLU A 213 -4.74 21.75 -0.07
CA GLU A 213 -5.54 22.96 0.05
C GLU A 213 -5.26 23.98 -1.06
N GLN A 214 -3.99 24.21 -1.39
CA GLN A 214 -3.59 25.15 -2.45
C GLN A 214 -4.15 24.73 -3.82
N LEU A 215 -3.94 23.47 -4.22
CA LEU A 215 -4.42 22.96 -5.51
C LEU A 215 -5.95 23.02 -5.61
N LEU A 216 -6.66 22.64 -4.53
CA LEU A 216 -8.11 22.64 -4.50
C LEU A 216 -8.66 24.06 -4.68
N ARG A 217 -8.09 25.03 -3.98
CA ARG A 217 -8.45 26.46 -4.09
C ARG A 217 -8.23 26.97 -5.51
N GLU A 218 -7.06 26.72 -6.09
CA GLU A 218 -6.72 27.12 -7.47
C GLU A 218 -7.62 26.45 -8.52
N SER A 219 -8.11 25.25 -8.22
CA SER A 219 -9.05 24.49 -9.06
C SER A 219 -10.53 24.86 -8.82
N ASN A 220 -10.80 25.94 -8.09
CA ASN A 220 -12.14 26.41 -7.73
C ASN A 220 -12.98 25.35 -6.98
N ILE A 221 -12.35 24.54 -6.12
CA ILE A 221 -13.03 23.62 -5.21
C ILE A 221 -13.17 24.35 -3.87
N GLY A 222 -14.42 24.54 -3.43
CA GLY A 222 -14.73 25.39 -2.28
C GLY A 222 -14.21 24.84 -0.95
N ARG A 223 -13.84 25.74 -0.03
CA ARG A 223 -13.30 25.42 1.31
C ARG A 223 -14.19 24.44 2.08
N LEU A 224 -15.51 24.57 1.97
CA LEU A 224 -16.47 23.70 2.66
C LEU A 224 -16.33 22.24 2.22
N PHE A 225 -16.27 21.97 0.91
CA PHE A 225 -16.09 20.60 0.39
C PHE A 225 -14.68 20.07 0.68
N ALA A 226 -13.66 20.94 0.57
CA ALA A 226 -12.29 20.59 0.92
C ALA A 226 -12.19 20.15 2.38
N ARG A 227 -12.70 20.95 3.33
CA ARG A 227 -12.74 20.61 4.75
C ARG A 227 -13.56 19.35 5.01
N GLU A 228 -14.82 19.33 4.61
CA GLU A 228 -15.73 18.29 5.10
C GLU A 228 -15.55 16.94 4.40
N ILE A 229 -15.13 16.90 3.14
CA ILE A 229 -15.04 15.64 2.38
C ILE A 229 -13.58 15.26 2.14
N ILE A 230 -12.81 16.15 1.51
CA ILE A 230 -11.47 15.78 1.03
C ILE A 230 -10.52 15.60 2.21
N GLN A 231 -10.60 16.47 3.23
CA GLN A 231 -9.76 16.34 4.43
C GLN A 231 -10.08 15.08 5.23
N ALA A 232 -11.35 14.70 5.34
CA ALA A 232 -11.71 13.44 5.98
C ALA A 232 -11.06 12.26 5.24
N SER A 233 -10.99 12.32 3.90
CA SER A 233 -10.30 11.33 3.10
C SER A 233 -8.77 11.31 3.30
N THR A 234 -8.11 12.47 3.35
CA THR A 234 -6.65 12.51 3.62
C THR A 234 -6.31 12.06 5.03
N ARG A 235 -7.19 12.35 6.01
CA ARG A 235 -7.00 11.94 7.41
C ARG A 235 -7.20 10.44 7.62
N VAL A 236 -8.18 9.81 6.98
CA VAL A 236 -8.35 8.35 7.11
C VAL A 236 -7.27 7.57 6.37
N ASN A 237 -6.85 8.03 5.18
CA ASN A 237 -5.87 7.31 4.37
C ASN A 237 -4.44 7.57 4.83
N TYR A 238 -4.12 8.81 5.21
CA TYR A 238 -2.75 9.27 5.46
C TYR A 238 -2.56 10.02 6.77
N ALA A 239 -3.57 10.06 7.66
CA ALA A 239 -3.47 10.72 8.97
C ALA A 239 -2.92 12.15 8.89
N GLN A 240 -3.23 12.85 7.79
CA GLN A 240 -2.65 14.15 7.46
C GLN A 240 -3.74 15.14 7.02
N ASN A 241 -3.53 16.40 7.39
CA ASN A 241 -4.43 17.51 7.08
C ASN A 241 -4.09 18.14 5.73
N LEU A 242 -5.10 18.74 5.08
CA LEU A 242 -5.01 19.29 3.72
C LEU A 242 -4.02 20.45 3.54
N ASP A 243 -3.75 21.18 4.62
CA ASP A 243 -2.82 22.30 4.66
C ASP A 243 -1.35 21.85 4.66
N HIS A 244 -1.07 20.58 4.98
CA HIS A 244 0.29 20.03 5.04
C HIS A 244 0.58 18.93 4.01
N ILE A 245 -0.41 18.11 3.66
CA ILE A 245 -0.26 17.04 2.67
C ILE A 245 -0.19 17.62 1.26
N HIS A 246 0.66 17.08 0.39
CA HIS A 246 0.84 17.56 -0.96
C HIS A 246 -0.34 17.16 -1.86
N ALA A 247 -0.51 17.89 -2.94
CA ALA A 247 -1.73 17.81 -3.73
C ALA A 247 -1.88 16.49 -4.50
N LEU A 248 -0.78 15.79 -4.81
CA LEU A 248 -0.85 14.49 -5.50
C LEU A 248 -1.52 13.45 -4.60
N GLU A 249 -1.02 13.27 -3.36
CA GLU A 249 -1.64 12.38 -2.36
C GLU A 249 -3.09 12.74 -2.08
N THR A 250 -3.39 14.05 -2.05
CA THR A 250 -4.77 14.53 -1.90
C THR A 250 -5.67 14.01 -3.03
N MET A 251 -5.19 14.00 -4.28
CA MET A 251 -5.95 13.48 -5.41
C MET A 251 -6.05 11.95 -5.38
N VAL A 252 -5.01 11.25 -4.92
CA VAL A 252 -5.03 9.79 -4.71
C VAL A 252 -6.11 9.40 -3.70
N CYS A 253 -6.28 10.17 -2.61
CA CYS A 253 -7.35 9.97 -1.62
C CYS A 253 -8.77 10.09 -2.21
N MET A 254 -8.92 10.71 -3.38
CA MET A 254 -10.20 10.84 -4.06
C MET A 254 -10.44 9.75 -5.12
N ALA A 255 -9.47 8.86 -5.33
CA ALA A 255 -9.53 7.75 -6.29
C ALA A 255 -9.84 6.42 -5.61
N VAL A 256 -10.89 6.37 -4.77
CA VAL A 256 -11.24 5.19 -3.94
C VAL A 256 -12.43 4.38 -4.48
N GLU A 257 -12.99 4.77 -5.62
CA GLU A 257 -14.13 4.08 -6.24
C GLU A 257 -13.72 2.66 -6.69
N GLY A 258 -14.53 1.65 -6.31
CA GLY A 258 -14.27 0.25 -6.64
C GLY A 258 -13.26 -0.44 -5.72
N ALA A 259 -13.09 0.05 -4.50
CA ALA A 259 -12.19 -0.55 -3.50
C ALA A 259 -12.52 -2.02 -3.23
N MET A 260 -11.49 -2.86 -3.27
CA MET A 260 -11.55 -4.29 -3.01
C MET A 260 -10.38 -4.75 -2.13
N ALA A 261 -10.52 -5.95 -1.59
CA ALA A 261 -9.47 -6.62 -0.82
C ALA A 261 -9.46 -8.12 -1.15
N VAL A 262 -8.30 -8.76 -1.00
CA VAL A 262 -8.19 -10.23 -1.09
C VAL A 262 -8.77 -10.84 0.17
N GLU A 263 -9.62 -11.86 0.01
CA GLU A 263 -10.15 -12.63 1.14
C GLU A 263 -9.00 -13.30 1.91
N GLY A 264 -8.94 -13.11 3.22
CA GLY A 264 -7.83 -13.59 4.05
C GLY A 264 -6.62 -12.65 4.13
N GLY A 265 -6.55 -11.62 3.28
CA GLY A 265 -5.60 -10.52 3.36
C GLY A 265 -4.78 -10.28 2.11
N ASN A 266 -4.50 -9.01 1.83
CA ASN A 266 -3.77 -8.51 0.66
C ASN A 266 -2.30 -8.93 0.64
N TRP A 267 -1.73 -9.34 1.78
CA TRP A 267 -0.36 -9.84 1.86
C TRP A 267 -0.12 -11.06 0.96
N GLN A 268 -1.17 -11.85 0.70
CA GLN A 268 -1.15 -13.00 -0.19
C GLN A 268 -0.72 -12.64 -1.61
N ILE A 269 -1.00 -11.42 -2.09
CA ILE A 269 -0.53 -10.97 -3.40
C ILE A 269 1.00 -11.03 -3.47
N PHE A 270 1.65 -10.52 -2.42
CA PHE A 270 3.11 -10.41 -2.35
C PHE A 270 3.76 -11.75 -2.03
N ASP A 271 3.11 -12.58 -1.23
CA ASP A 271 3.54 -13.95 -0.98
C ASP A 271 3.57 -14.77 -2.28
N ARG A 272 2.46 -14.75 -3.04
CA ARG A 272 2.40 -15.40 -4.36
C ARG A 272 3.41 -14.83 -5.36
N MET A 273 3.68 -13.53 -5.34
CA MET A 273 4.75 -12.93 -6.17
C MET A 273 6.13 -13.52 -5.86
N ILE A 274 6.44 -13.76 -4.58
CA ILE A 274 7.71 -14.38 -4.17
C ILE A 274 7.76 -15.83 -4.64
N GLU A 275 6.71 -16.61 -4.41
CA GLU A 275 6.63 -18.01 -4.87
C GLU A 275 6.83 -18.13 -6.38
N GLU A 276 6.10 -17.33 -7.17
CA GLU A 276 6.16 -17.32 -8.64
C GLU A 276 7.48 -16.76 -9.20
N SER A 277 8.36 -16.22 -8.34
CA SER A 277 9.71 -15.80 -8.72
C SER A 277 10.77 -16.88 -8.51
N ASN A 278 10.42 -17.99 -7.84
CA ASN A 278 11.37 -19.01 -7.34
C ASN A 278 12.51 -18.41 -6.49
N ALA A 279 12.26 -17.29 -5.81
CA ALA A 279 13.22 -16.68 -4.91
C ALA A 279 13.39 -17.51 -3.63
N THR A 280 14.60 -17.54 -3.09
CA THR A 280 14.87 -18.06 -1.74
C THR A 280 14.44 -17.02 -0.72
N LEU A 281 13.34 -17.27 -0.01
CA LEU A 281 12.86 -16.41 1.06
C LEU A 281 13.44 -16.82 2.41
N LEU A 282 14.09 -15.88 3.09
CA LEU A 282 14.66 -16.05 4.44
C LEU A 282 13.94 -15.12 5.43
N LEU A 283 12.95 -15.66 6.12
CA LEU A 283 12.25 -14.98 7.22
C LEU A 283 13.11 -14.99 8.49
N ASN A 284 12.78 -14.13 9.48
CA ASN A 284 13.52 -13.97 10.74
C ASN A 284 15.03 -13.72 10.53
N THR A 285 15.39 -13.14 9.40
CA THR A 285 16.78 -12.97 8.95
C THR A 285 17.07 -11.48 8.75
N PRO A 286 17.22 -10.71 9.85
CA PRO A 286 17.59 -9.31 9.75
C PRO A 286 19.01 -9.19 9.17
N VAL A 287 19.16 -8.36 8.15
CA VAL A 287 20.49 -8.00 7.65
C VAL A 287 21.11 -6.98 8.61
N LYS A 288 22.30 -7.31 9.14
CA LYS A 288 22.99 -6.53 10.17
C LYS A 288 24.13 -5.68 9.62
N ALA A 289 24.81 -6.18 8.59
CA ALA A 289 25.87 -5.43 7.92
C ALA A 289 25.95 -5.82 6.43
N LEU A 290 26.57 -4.93 5.66
CA LEU A 290 26.81 -5.07 4.24
C LEU A 290 28.26 -4.65 3.96
N ASP A 291 29.01 -5.51 3.26
CA ASP A 291 30.28 -5.12 2.66
C ASP A 291 30.13 -5.02 1.14
N HIS A 292 30.91 -4.14 0.53
CA HIS A 292 30.99 -4.01 -0.93
C HIS A 292 32.45 -4.00 -1.38
N ASP A 293 32.83 -4.99 -2.17
CA ASP A 293 34.12 -5.03 -2.86
C ASP A 293 34.00 -4.33 -4.21
N ALA A 294 34.45 -3.07 -4.25
CA ALA A 294 34.41 -2.23 -5.45
C ALA A 294 35.23 -2.79 -6.62
N SER A 295 36.21 -3.68 -6.37
CA SER A 295 37.03 -4.26 -7.44
C SER A 295 36.28 -5.35 -8.20
N SER A 296 35.45 -6.13 -7.51
CA SER A 296 34.63 -7.20 -8.09
C SER A 296 33.16 -6.80 -8.29
N GLY A 297 32.72 -5.67 -7.74
CA GLY A 297 31.32 -5.24 -7.72
C GLY A 297 30.42 -6.15 -6.87
N THR A 298 31.01 -6.89 -5.92
CA THR A 298 30.31 -7.93 -5.14
C THR A 298 29.91 -7.42 -3.77
N TYR A 299 28.66 -7.69 -3.39
CA TYR A 299 28.10 -7.43 -2.08
C TYR A 299 28.14 -8.67 -1.20
N THR A 300 28.59 -8.53 0.04
CA THR A 300 28.53 -9.58 1.05
C THR A 300 27.49 -9.20 2.11
N ILE A 301 26.48 -10.04 2.30
CA ILE A 301 25.39 -9.83 3.25
C ILE A 301 25.68 -10.58 4.56
N HIS A 302 25.65 -9.85 5.68
CA HIS A 302 25.86 -10.40 7.02
C HIS A 302 24.56 -10.40 7.83
N THR A 303 24.11 -11.59 8.22
CA THR A 303 22.87 -11.80 9.01
C THR A 303 23.19 -12.18 10.47
N GLY A 304 24.45 -12.52 10.76
CA GLY A 304 24.92 -12.98 12.06
C GLY A 304 24.88 -14.50 12.26
N SER A 305 24.50 -15.27 11.24
CA SER A 305 24.89 -16.68 11.10
C SER A 305 26.25 -16.77 10.40
N ASP A 306 26.99 -17.86 10.56
CA ASP A 306 28.29 -18.10 9.88
C ASP A 306 28.20 -18.21 8.34
N SER A 307 27.02 -17.94 7.77
CA SER A 307 26.74 -18.03 6.34
C SER A 307 26.82 -16.65 5.67
N ASN A 308 27.97 -16.33 5.09
CA ASN A 308 28.12 -15.16 4.23
C ASN A 308 27.75 -15.53 2.78
N GLN A 309 26.93 -14.70 2.14
CA GLN A 309 26.52 -14.89 0.74
C GLN A 309 26.93 -13.68 -0.11
N ASN A 310 27.40 -13.96 -1.32
CA ASN A 310 27.91 -12.98 -2.26
C ASN A 310 26.89 -12.70 -3.37
N PHE A 311 26.64 -11.42 -3.63
CA PHE A 311 25.63 -10.94 -4.57
C PHE A 311 26.21 -9.93 -5.55
N SER A 312 25.73 -9.98 -6.79
CA SER A 312 26.10 -9.06 -7.87
C SER A 312 25.18 -7.83 -7.98
N ALA A 313 24.06 -7.85 -7.25
CA ALA A 313 23.16 -6.72 -7.14
C ALA A 313 22.46 -6.73 -5.77
N LEU A 314 22.17 -5.55 -5.26
CA LEU A 314 21.48 -5.32 -4.00
C LEU A 314 20.25 -4.45 -4.23
N ILE A 315 19.09 -4.87 -3.73
CA ILE A 315 17.85 -4.09 -3.74
C ILE A 315 17.41 -3.86 -2.30
N LEU A 316 17.49 -2.61 -1.84
CA LEU A 316 16.97 -2.18 -0.56
C LEU A 316 15.47 -1.85 -0.71
N ALA A 317 14.62 -2.74 -0.18
CA ALA A 317 13.17 -2.73 -0.34
C ALA A 317 12.39 -2.33 0.92
N HIS A 318 12.98 -1.47 1.74
CA HIS A 318 12.40 -0.95 2.98
C HIS A 318 12.87 0.50 3.22
N PRO A 319 12.15 1.32 4.01
CA PRO A 319 12.64 2.64 4.39
C PRO A 319 13.96 2.53 5.16
N PHE A 320 15.03 3.14 4.65
CA PHE A 320 16.39 2.84 5.10
C PHE A 320 16.65 3.25 6.55
N GLN A 321 16.03 4.33 7.03
CA GLN A 321 16.14 4.79 8.42
C GLN A 321 15.66 3.78 9.47
N TYR A 322 14.83 2.79 9.09
CA TYR A 322 14.38 1.71 9.98
C TYR A 322 15.19 0.42 9.80
N SER A 323 16.28 0.51 9.05
CA SER A 323 17.23 -0.57 8.85
C SER A 323 18.20 -0.69 10.01
N SER A 324 18.71 -1.90 10.21
CA SER A 324 19.90 -2.13 11.04
C SER A 324 21.21 -1.94 10.26
N LEU A 325 21.13 -1.64 8.95
CA LEU A 325 22.25 -1.53 8.00
C LEU A 325 23.00 -0.19 8.04
N SER A 326 23.19 0.42 9.21
CA SER A 326 23.86 1.73 9.32
C SER A 326 25.21 1.62 10.04
N PRO A 327 26.31 2.16 9.47
CA PRO A 327 26.40 2.85 8.17
C PRO A 327 26.47 1.89 6.98
N LEU A 328 26.09 2.36 5.78
CA LEU A 328 26.36 1.67 4.52
C LEU A 328 27.84 1.82 4.09
N PRO A 329 28.38 0.91 3.25
CA PRO A 329 29.67 1.11 2.61
C PRO A 329 29.78 2.47 1.92
N ALA A 330 30.94 3.11 2.01
CA ALA A 330 31.17 4.46 1.47
C ALA A 330 30.98 4.57 -0.07
N THR A 331 30.99 3.43 -0.77
CA THR A 331 30.74 3.32 -2.21
C THR A 331 29.25 3.39 -2.57
N ILE A 332 28.36 3.36 -1.57
CA ILE A 332 26.90 3.38 -1.74
C ILE A 332 26.35 4.66 -1.13
N HIS A 333 25.53 5.39 -1.89
CA HIS A 333 24.76 6.52 -1.40
C HIS A 333 23.80 6.08 -0.28
N THR A 334 23.83 6.79 0.84
CA THR A 334 22.90 6.55 1.94
C THR A 334 21.60 7.32 1.68
N PRO A 335 20.45 6.65 1.57
CA PRO A 335 19.17 7.33 1.40
C PRO A 335 18.89 8.34 2.51
N ALA A 336 18.27 9.47 2.18
CA ALA A 336 17.88 10.49 3.12
C ALA A 336 16.77 9.98 4.07
N GLU A 337 16.80 10.44 5.31
CA GLU A 337 15.73 10.21 6.27
C GLU A 337 14.47 11.02 5.90
N ILE A 338 13.31 10.41 6.08
CA ILE A 338 12.00 11.02 5.86
C ILE A 338 11.18 10.84 7.13
N ASP A 339 10.47 11.87 7.59
CA ASP A 339 9.61 11.76 8.78
C ASP A 339 8.35 10.94 8.42
N TYR A 340 8.05 9.90 9.21
CA TYR A 340 6.86 9.06 9.03
C TYR A 340 5.80 9.38 10.07
N VAL A 341 4.55 9.10 9.71
CA VAL A 341 3.44 9.08 10.64
C VAL A 341 3.52 7.84 11.52
N THR A 342 3.76 8.06 12.81
CA THR A 342 3.49 7.07 13.86
C THR A 342 1.98 6.92 14.01
N LEU A 343 1.43 5.86 13.44
CA LEU A 343 0.00 5.55 13.48
C LEU A 343 -0.26 4.43 14.47
N HIS A 344 -1.23 4.65 15.36
CA HIS A 344 -1.72 3.59 16.24
C HIS A 344 -3.00 2.99 15.69
N VAL A 345 -2.95 1.69 15.43
CA VAL A 345 -4.08 0.87 15.02
C VAL A 345 -4.56 0.09 16.25
N THR A 346 -5.80 0.32 16.64
CA THR A 346 -6.45 -0.45 17.71
C THR A 346 -7.61 -1.24 17.12
N LEU A 347 -7.53 -2.56 17.25
CA LEU A 347 -8.60 -3.48 16.90
C LEU A 347 -9.22 -4.01 18.17
N PHE A 348 -10.54 -4.10 18.22
CA PHE A 348 -11.22 -4.73 19.35
C PHE A 348 -12.57 -5.31 18.94
N THR A 349 -13.07 -6.23 19.75
CA THR A 349 -14.40 -6.81 19.58
C THR A 349 -15.29 -6.44 20.77
N SER A 350 -16.56 -6.21 20.51
CA SER A 350 -17.54 -5.86 21.53
C SER A 350 -18.94 -6.35 21.15
N PRO A 351 -19.77 -6.79 22.11
CA PRO A 351 -21.20 -7.00 21.87
C PRO A 351 -21.98 -5.67 21.73
N ARG A 352 -21.33 -4.52 21.90
CA ARG A 352 -21.96 -3.19 21.86
C ARG A 352 -21.74 -2.48 20.53
N LEU A 353 -22.75 -1.72 20.11
CA LEU A 353 -22.60 -0.71 19.06
C LEU A 353 -21.92 0.55 19.61
N LEU A 354 -21.39 1.38 18.72
CA LEU A 354 -20.85 2.69 19.09
C LEU A 354 -21.93 3.55 19.76
N SER A 355 -21.57 4.21 20.85
CA SER A 355 -22.47 5.04 21.62
C SER A 355 -22.83 6.32 20.86
N PRO A 356 -24.12 6.61 20.61
CA PRO A 356 -24.53 7.86 19.98
C PRO A 356 -24.16 9.09 20.83
N LEU A 357 -24.20 8.94 22.16
CA LEU A 357 -23.86 10.02 23.10
C LEU A 357 -22.41 10.47 23.00
N PHE A 358 -21.49 9.57 22.63
CA PHE A 358 -20.08 9.93 22.41
C PHE A 358 -19.94 11.00 21.30
N PHE A 359 -20.80 10.93 20.29
CA PHE A 359 -20.80 11.82 19.14
C PHE A 359 -21.84 12.96 19.24
N GLY A 360 -22.38 13.21 20.44
CA GLY A 360 -23.40 14.24 20.65
C GLY A 360 -24.76 13.93 20.01
N LEU A 361 -25.01 12.69 19.60
CA LEU A 361 -26.30 12.26 19.05
C LEU A 361 -27.29 11.91 20.17
N ALA A 362 -28.58 12.03 19.88
CA ALA A 362 -29.63 11.57 20.78
C ALA A 362 -29.57 10.03 20.96
N PRO A 363 -29.97 9.48 22.12
CA PRO A 363 -29.91 8.04 22.40
C PRO A 363 -30.62 7.14 21.37
N ASP A 364 -31.64 7.65 20.69
CA ASP A 364 -32.43 6.93 19.67
C ASP A 364 -31.87 7.08 18.24
N LYS A 365 -30.74 7.78 18.06
CA LYS A 365 -30.10 8.00 16.76
C LYS A 365 -28.80 7.20 16.68
N PRO A 366 -28.81 6.01 16.06
CA PRO A 366 -27.63 5.15 15.99
C PRO A 366 -26.44 5.86 15.34
N ALA A 367 -25.24 5.65 15.91
CA ALA A 367 -24.01 6.17 15.35
C ALA A 367 -23.68 5.50 14.00
N PRO A 368 -22.99 6.19 13.07
CA PRO A 368 -22.56 5.60 11.80
C PRO A 368 -21.59 4.43 11.99
N HIS A 369 -21.59 3.48 11.05
CA HIS A 369 -20.72 2.30 11.07
C HIS A 369 -19.26 2.64 10.81
N ALA A 370 -19.00 3.57 9.91
CA ALA A 370 -17.67 4.15 9.69
C ALA A 370 -17.73 5.65 9.98
N ILE A 371 -16.84 6.10 10.85
CA ILE A 371 -16.74 7.49 11.29
C ILE A 371 -15.34 7.98 10.94
N LEU A 372 -15.28 8.95 10.03
CA LEU A 372 -14.07 9.67 9.66
C LEU A 372 -14.07 11.02 10.36
N THR A 373 -12.88 11.57 10.63
CA THR A 373 -12.79 12.90 11.24
C THR A 373 -12.31 13.96 10.26
N THR A 374 -12.80 15.18 10.44
CA THR A 374 -12.26 16.40 9.85
C THR A 374 -12.03 17.45 10.94
N LEU A 375 -11.29 18.51 10.64
CA LEU A 375 -11.17 19.65 11.55
C LEU A 375 -12.47 20.48 11.54
N PRO A 376 -12.89 21.02 12.71
CA PRO A 376 -14.03 21.91 12.81
C PRO A 376 -13.76 23.23 12.10
N GLU A 377 -14.82 24.02 11.90
CA GLU A 377 -14.69 25.31 11.24
C GLU A 377 -13.77 26.26 12.00
N GLY A 378 -12.75 26.79 11.32
CA GLY A 378 -11.82 27.76 11.90
C GLY A 378 -10.65 27.14 12.65
N GLU A 379 -10.65 25.83 12.90
CA GLU A 379 -9.46 25.13 13.38
C GLU A 379 -8.49 24.87 12.23
N HIS A 380 -7.19 25.08 12.51
CA HIS A 380 -6.09 24.85 11.60
C HIS A 380 -5.04 23.98 12.29
N ALA A 381 -4.33 23.15 11.51
CA ALA A 381 -3.26 22.33 12.05
C ALA A 381 -1.97 23.16 12.12
N PRO A 382 -1.47 23.53 13.33
CA PRO A 382 -0.25 24.34 13.45
C PRO A 382 0.99 23.64 12.88
N ASP A 383 0.99 22.32 12.84
CA ASP A 383 2.02 21.51 12.21
C ASP A 383 1.45 20.21 11.61
N ARG A 384 2.28 19.53 10.81
CA ARG A 384 1.93 18.30 10.09
C ARG A 384 1.53 17.12 10.98
N LYS A 385 1.93 17.09 12.26
CA LYS A 385 1.64 16.02 13.22
C LYS A 385 0.34 16.27 14.00
N THR A 386 -0.29 17.42 13.82
CA THR A 386 -1.49 17.78 14.59
C THR A 386 -2.72 16.98 14.16
N VAL A 387 -3.32 16.24 15.09
CA VAL A 387 -4.61 15.56 14.87
C VAL A 387 -5.81 16.51 14.96
N GLY A 388 -5.69 17.61 15.71
CA GLY A 388 -6.75 18.55 16.01
C GLY A 388 -7.74 18.08 17.08
N SER A 389 -8.74 18.92 17.37
CA SER A 389 -9.74 18.67 18.42
C SER A 389 -10.52 17.35 18.31
N PRO A 390 -10.77 16.73 17.13
CA PRO A 390 -11.40 15.41 17.08
C PRO A 390 -10.60 14.30 17.78
N GLY A 391 -9.28 14.44 17.91
CA GLY A 391 -8.42 13.54 18.70
C GLY A 391 -8.14 12.15 18.11
N PHE A 392 -8.78 11.76 17.00
CA PHE A 392 -8.50 10.52 16.27
C PHE A 392 -8.77 10.71 14.76
N TYR A 393 -8.35 9.76 13.91
CA TYR A 393 -8.51 9.85 12.46
C TYR A 393 -9.76 9.11 11.95
N SER A 394 -10.03 7.92 12.48
CA SER A 394 -11.26 7.17 12.15
C SER A 394 -11.61 6.09 13.19
N VAL A 395 -12.90 5.76 13.28
CA VAL A 395 -13.43 4.56 13.96
C VAL A 395 -14.32 3.81 12.96
N SER A 396 -14.12 2.52 12.78
CA SER A 396 -14.87 1.71 11.80
C SER A 396 -15.29 0.36 12.34
N LEU A 397 -16.57 0.04 12.20
CA LEU A 397 -17.14 -1.30 12.39
C LEU A 397 -16.79 -2.20 11.20
N LEU A 398 -15.77 -3.04 11.31
CA LEU A 398 -15.30 -3.85 10.18
C LEU A 398 -16.32 -4.89 9.72
N ARG A 399 -16.78 -5.73 10.66
CA ARG A 399 -17.70 -6.86 10.43
C ARG A 399 -18.20 -7.43 11.75
N GLN A 400 -19.18 -8.31 11.66
CA GLN A 400 -19.53 -9.20 12.77
C GLN A 400 -18.55 -10.39 12.83
N VAL A 401 -18.25 -10.83 14.04
CA VAL A 401 -17.42 -12.00 14.37
C VAL A 401 -18.14 -12.86 15.40
N THR A 402 -17.79 -14.15 15.48
CA THR A 402 -18.38 -15.04 16.48
C THR A 402 -17.43 -15.12 17.67
N SER A 403 -17.94 -14.82 18.85
CA SER A 403 -17.20 -14.94 20.10
C SER A 403 -16.90 -16.41 20.40
N PRO A 404 -15.64 -16.84 20.54
CA PRO A 404 -15.34 -18.23 20.87
C PRO A 404 -15.76 -18.59 22.30
N THR A 405 -15.92 -17.60 23.18
CA THR A 405 -16.30 -17.82 24.58
C THR A 405 -17.81 -17.94 24.75
N THR A 406 -18.60 -17.11 24.06
CA THR A 406 -20.06 -17.05 24.26
C THR A 406 -20.86 -17.67 23.10
N GLY A 407 -20.23 -17.88 21.93
CA GLY A 407 -20.90 -18.26 20.70
C GLY A 407 -21.78 -17.17 20.09
N ALA A 408 -21.83 -15.98 20.70
CA ALA A 408 -22.64 -14.86 20.24
C ALA A 408 -21.95 -14.09 19.11
N SER A 409 -22.76 -13.43 18.27
CA SER A 409 -22.26 -12.47 17.30
C SER A 409 -21.83 -11.18 18.00
N GLU A 410 -20.61 -10.73 17.72
CA GLU A 410 -20.01 -9.50 18.23
C GLU A 410 -19.50 -8.64 17.08
N PHE A 411 -19.17 -7.38 17.37
CA PHE A 411 -18.75 -6.39 16.40
C PHE A 411 -17.24 -6.17 16.48
N ALA A 412 -16.52 -6.36 15.37
CA ALA A 412 -15.10 -6.04 15.27
C ALA A 412 -14.88 -4.60 14.82
N TYR A 413 -14.16 -3.81 15.59
CA TYR A 413 -13.86 -2.40 15.34
C TYR A 413 -12.40 -2.17 15.04
N LYS A 414 -12.12 -1.10 14.29
CA LYS A 414 -10.79 -0.55 14.03
C LYS A 414 -10.76 0.95 14.32
N ILE A 415 -9.74 1.38 15.04
CA ILE A 415 -9.45 2.79 15.32
C ILE A 415 -8.08 3.14 14.74
N PHE A 416 -8.01 4.27 14.04
CA PHE A 416 -6.78 4.94 13.67
C PHE A 416 -6.64 6.22 14.50
N SER A 417 -5.53 6.34 15.22
CA SER A 417 -5.29 7.45 16.14
C SER A 417 -3.80 7.81 16.24
N PRO A 418 -3.46 9.04 16.67
CA PRO A 418 -2.07 9.49 16.85
C PRO A 418 -1.40 8.91 18.10
N ALA A 419 -2.18 8.33 19.01
CA ALA A 419 -1.73 7.66 20.23
C ALA A 419 -2.65 6.47 20.53
N PRO A 420 -2.23 5.46 21.34
CA PRO A 420 -3.10 4.36 21.73
C PRO A 420 -4.35 4.87 22.48
N PRO A 421 -5.57 4.52 22.05
CA PRO A 421 -6.79 4.86 22.78
C PRO A 421 -6.77 4.27 24.19
N THR A 422 -7.07 5.12 25.17
CA THR A 422 -7.12 4.73 26.59
C THR A 422 -8.36 3.88 26.89
N PRO A 423 -8.37 3.09 27.98
CA PRO A 423 -9.57 2.42 28.46
C PRO A 423 -10.77 3.37 28.59
N ALA A 424 -10.55 4.58 29.14
CA ALA A 424 -11.59 5.59 29.28
C ALA A 424 -12.13 6.10 27.94
N PHE A 425 -11.27 6.23 26.92
CA PHE A 425 -11.73 6.57 25.57
C PHE A 425 -12.65 5.48 25.01
N ILE A 426 -12.22 4.21 25.05
CA ILE A 426 -13.00 3.08 24.50
C ILE A 426 -14.31 2.89 25.28
N ALA A 427 -14.28 3.03 26.61
CA ALA A 427 -15.48 2.93 27.45
C ALA A 427 -16.52 4.00 27.08
N ARG A 428 -16.09 5.27 26.90
CA ARG A 428 -16.99 6.34 26.44
C ARG A 428 -17.48 6.09 25.01
N LEU A 429 -16.61 5.62 24.12
CA LEU A 429 -16.94 5.29 22.73
C LEU A 429 -18.05 4.22 22.64
N LEU A 430 -18.07 3.25 23.58
CA LEU A 430 -19.09 2.20 23.66
C LEU A 430 -20.25 2.54 24.62
N GLY A 431 -20.16 3.62 25.39
CA GLY A 431 -21.16 3.99 26.39
C GLY A 431 -21.20 3.05 27.59
N VAL A 432 -20.07 2.43 27.95
CA VAL A 432 -19.94 1.46 29.03
C VAL A 432 -19.10 2.02 30.19
N GLN A 433 -19.13 1.34 31.33
CA GLN A 433 -18.40 1.76 32.54
C GLN A 433 -17.13 0.94 32.73
N LEU A 434 -16.08 1.60 33.20
CA LEU A 434 -14.84 0.94 33.63
C LEU A 434 -15.05 0.18 34.94
N THR A 435 -14.13 -0.73 35.23
CA THR A 435 -14.00 -1.31 36.58
C THR A 435 -13.56 -0.26 37.59
N ALA A 436 -13.63 -0.57 38.89
CA ALA A 436 -13.09 0.30 39.94
C ALA A 436 -11.57 0.54 39.80
N SER A 437 -10.84 -0.37 39.14
CA SER A 437 -9.42 -0.23 38.80
C SER A 437 -9.16 0.63 37.55
N GLY A 438 -10.20 1.09 36.84
CA GLY A 438 -10.06 1.89 35.62
C GLY A 438 -9.84 1.08 34.35
N GLU A 439 -10.16 -0.21 34.36
CA GLU A 439 -9.97 -1.14 33.23
C GLU A 439 -11.26 -1.38 32.46
N LEU A 440 -11.13 -1.79 31.20
CA LEU A 440 -12.28 -2.24 30.40
C LEU A 440 -12.76 -3.59 30.94
N LYS A 441 -14.08 -3.74 31.09
CA LYS A 441 -14.67 -5.03 31.45
C LYS A 441 -14.59 -5.99 30.26
N SER A 442 -14.23 -7.24 30.54
CA SER A 442 -14.15 -8.30 29.52
C SER A 442 -15.49 -8.61 28.86
N GLU A 443 -16.62 -8.30 29.51
CA GLU A 443 -17.96 -8.43 28.94
C GLU A 443 -18.30 -7.35 27.89
N ASP A 444 -17.63 -6.19 27.95
CA ASP A 444 -17.86 -5.07 27.03
C ASP A 444 -16.80 -5.02 25.93
N VAL A 445 -15.56 -5.46 26.20
CA VAL A 445 -14.48 -5.60 25.21
C VAL A 445 -13.84 -6.97 25.38
N THR A 446 -14.16 -7.89 24.46
CA THR A 446 -13.85 -9.32 24.58
C THR A 446 -12.50 -9.70 23.96
N TRP A 447 -12.00 -8.87 23.05
CA TRP A 447 -10.65 -8.97 22.48
C TRP A 447 -10.15 -7.57 22.13
N LEU A 448 -8.85 -7.34 22.31
CA LEU A 448 -8.19 -6.07 22.08
C LEU A 448 -6.78 -6.33 21.56
N TYR A 449 -6.45 -5.73 20.43
CA TYR A 449 -5.14 -5.77 19.81
C TYR A 449 -4.68 -4.36 19.43
N ARG A 450 -3.42 -4.07 19.67
CA ARG A 450 -2.81 -2.76 19.37
C ARG A 450 -1.56 -2.96 18.53
N LYS A 451 -1.44 -2.15 17.49
CA LYS A 451 -0.27 -2.09 16.62
C LYS A 451 0.15 -0.65 16.42
N GLU A 452 1.44 -0.41 16.52
CA GLU A 452 2.07 0.84 16.10
C GLU A 452 2.72 0.62 14.72
N TRP A 453 2.52 1.58 13.82
CA TRP A 453 3.13 1.62 12.51
C TRP A 453 3.90 2.91 12.30
N GLN A 454 5.07 2.78 11.67
CA GLN A 454 5.62 3.84 10.83
C GLN A 454 4.92 3.69 9.46
N SER A 455 3.76 4.32 9.34
CA SER A 455 2.73 3.93 8.36
C SER A 455 3.04 4.43 6.95
N TYR A 456 3.27 5.72 6.80
CA TYR A 456 3.62 6.43 5.57
C TYR A 456 4.41 7.69 5.92
N PRO A 457 5.22 8.23 5.01
CA PRO A 457 5.82 9.55 5.16
C PRO A 457 4.79 10.65 5.43
N TYR A 458 5.22 11.72 6.08
CA TYR A 458 4.53 13.00 5.91
C TYR A 458 4.75 13.47 4.47
N GLU A 459 3.68 13.48 3.68
CA GLU A 459 3.71 13.81 2.26
C GLU A 459 3.71 15.32 2.05
N ILE A 460 4.71 16.00 2.60
CA ILE A 460 4.85 17.45 2.46
C ILE A 460 5.16 17.84 1.01
N PRO A 461 4.78 19.08 0.59
CA PRO A 461 5.11 19.59 -0.73
C PRO A 461 6.61 19.49 -1.03
N ARG A 462 6.95 18.90 -2.18
CA ARG A 462 8.34 18.67 -2.60
C ARG A 462 8.51 18.68 -4.12
N ARG A 463 9.74 18.99 -4.52
CA ARG A 463 10.19 19.06 -5.92
C ARG A 463 11.27 18.04 -6.28
N GLN A 464 11.67 17.22 -5.32
CA GLN A 464 12.74 16.25 -5.48
C GLN A 464 12.38 15.02 -4.65
N PHE A 465 12.70 13.86 -5.22
CA PHE A 465 12.52 12.54 -4.62
C PHE A 465 13.87 11.81 -4.60
N GLU A 466 13.96 10.81 -3.73
CA GLU A 466 15.18 10.05 -3.51
C GLU A 466 15.67 9.32 -4.77
N ARG A 467 16.98 9.10 -4.84
CA ARG A 467 17.66 8.38 -5.90
C ARG A 467 17.25 6.91 -5.90
N ILE A 468 17.05 6.36 -7.10
CA ILE A 468 16.72 4.95 -7.30
C ILE A 468 18.01 4.11 -7.30
N SER A 469 19.05 4.58 -8.00
CA SER A 469 20.38 3.95 -7.95
C SER A 469 21.20 4.55 -6.79
N LEU A 470 21.73 3.68 -5.94
CA LEU A 470 22.59 4.05 -4.83
C LEU A 470 24.09 3.98 -5.19
N GLY A 471 24.45 3.33 -6.28
CA GLY A 471 25.83 3.10 -6.71
C GLY A 471 26.08 1.62 -7.02
N ASP A 472 26.98 1.32 -7.97
CA ASP A 472 27.53 -0.01 -8.29
C ASP A 472 26.57 -1.22 -8.08
N GLY A 473 25.42 -1.24 -8.75
CA GLY A 473 24.47 -2.37 -8.66
C GLY A 473 23.62 -2.42 -7.38
N ALA A 474 23.66 -1.39 -6.53
CA ALA A 474 22.74 -1.18 -5.42
C ALA A 474 21.59 -0.23 -5.80
N TRP A 475 20.39 -0.62 -5.39
CA TRP A 475 19.13 0.02 -5.76
C TRP A 475 18.23 0.25 -4.55
N TYR A 476 17.41 1.29 -4.60
CA TYR A 476 16.50 1.67 -3.53
C TYR A 476 15.08 1.88 -4.07
N THR A 477 14.12 1.27 -3.39
CA THR A 477 12.71 1.33 -3.83
C THR A 477 11.82 2.20 -2.94
N ALA A 478 12.13 2.32 -1.64
CA ALA A 478 11.25 3.03 -0.70
C ALA A 478 11.28 4.57 -0.88
N GLY A 479 12.14 5.10 -1.75
CA GLY A 479 12.11 6.51 -2.17
C GLY A 479 10.81 6.93 -2.85
N ILE A 480 10.04 5.99 -3.43
CA ILE A 480 8.73 6.27 -4.02
C ILE A 480 7.68 6.65 -2.99
N GLU A 481 7.88 6.27 -1.72
CA GLU A 481 6.86 6.52 -0.70
C GLU A 481 6.61 8.00 -0.52
N GLY A 482 7.65 8.84 -0.60
CA GLY A 482 7.51 10.29 -0.53
C GLY A 482 6.86 10.95 -1.76
N PHE A 483 6.47 10.16 -2.76
CA PHE A 483 5.71 10.60 -3.95
C PHE A 483 4.25 10.20 -3.84
N VAL A 484 4.02 8.90 -3.59
CA VAL A 484 2.73 8.32 -3.22
C VAL A 484 3.01 7.04 -2.42
N SER A 485 2.49 6.92 -1.20
CA SER A 485 2.77 5.76 -0.33
C SER A 485 1.62 4.75 -0.37
N THR A 486 1.69 3.80 -1.31
CA THR A 486 0.67 2.74 -1.48
C THR A 486 1.32 1.39 -1.80
N MET A 487 0.54 0.32 -1.67
CA MET A 487 0.90 -1.01 -2.20
C MET A 487 1.27 -0.93 -3.70
N GLU A 488 0.48 -0.20 -4.48
CA GLU A 488 0.65 -0.06 -5.93
C GLU A 488 1.97 0.61 -6.30
N THR A 489 2.26 1.76 -5.70
CA THR A 489 3.46 2.54 -6.03
C THR A 489 4.72 1.85 -5.51
N SER A 490 4.66 1.21 -4.35
CA SER A 490 5.74 0.35 -3.86
C SER A 490 6.02 -0.79 -4.83
N ALA A 491 4.98 -1.47 -5.31
CA ALA A 491 5.12 -2.53 -6.29
C ALA A 491 5.61 -2.02 -7.65
N LEU A 492 5.18 -0.82 -8.09
CA LEU A 492 5.68 -0.17 -9.31
C LEU A 492 7.16 0.10 -9.20
N MET A 493 7.65 0.61 -8.07
CA MET A 493 9.08 0.84 -7.90
C MET A 493 9.87 -0.47 -7.90
N GLY A 494 9.33 -1.54 -7.32
CA GLY A 494 9.94 -2.88 -7.44
C GLY A 494 10.03 -3.36 -8.88
N LYS A 495 8.94 -3.20 -9.66
CA LYS A 495 8.90 -3.49 -11.10
C LYS A 495 9.90 -2.65 -11.89
N ASN A 496 10.03 -1.36 -11.55
CA ASN A 496 10.95 -0.42 -12.19
C ASN A 496 12.41 -0.81 -11.93
N VAL A 497 12.79 -1.01 -10.66
CA VAL A 497 14.14 -1.43 -10.28
C VAL A 497 14.50 -2.78 -10.92
N ALA A 498 13.59 -3.74 -10.93
CA ALA A 498 13.80 -5.02 -11.62
C ALA A 498 14.16 -4.84 -13.10
N ARG A 499 13.50 -3.91 -13.81
CA ARG A 499 13.82 -3.60 -15.21
C ARG A 499 15.20 -2.96 -15.34
N LEU A 500 15.51 -1.96 -14.50
CA LEU A 500 16.79 -1.26 -14.50
C LEU A 500 17.99 -2.19 -14.25
N VAL A 501 17.84 -3.14 -13.32
CA VAL A 501 18.85 -4.18 -13.04
C VAL A 501 19.15 -5.00 -14.29
N VAL A 502 18.11 -5.47 -15.00
CA VAL A 502 18.28 -6.26 -16.23
C VAL A 502 18.87 -5.42 -17.36
N ASP A 503 18.44 -4.16 -17.51
CA ASP A 503 19.01 -3.23 -18.50
C ASP A 503 20.50 -2.99 -18.26
N GLN A 504 20.92 -2.83 -17.00
CA GLN A 504 22.32 -2.71 -16.63
C GLN A 504 23.12 -3.94 -17.09
N TRP A 505 22.64 -5.15 -16.80
CA TRP A 505 23.34 -6.38 -17.21
C TRP A 505 23.41 -6.56 -18.74
N ILE A 506 22.37 -6.15 -19.48
CA ILE A 506 22.40 -6.18 -20.95
C ILE A 506 23.46 -5.20 -21.47
N ALA A 507 23.55 -4.00 -20.89
CA ALA A 507 24.55 -3.00 -21.27
C ALA A 507 25.99 -3.48 -20.98
N GLU A 508 26.23 -4.07 -19.79
CA GLU A 508 27.51 -4.69 -19.42
C GLU A 508 27.90 -5.79 -20.41
N GLY A 509 26.96 -6.67 -20.78
CA GLY A 509 27.21 -7.76 -21.73
C GLY A 509 27.55 -7.27 -23.14
N LYS A 510 26.98 -6.14 -23.58
CA LYS A 510 27.35 -5.50 -24.86
C LYS A 510 28.72 -4.85 -24.81
N GLY A 511 29.06 -4.18 -23.70
CA GLY A 511 30.37 -3.58 -23.48
C GLY A 511 31.51 -4.59 -23.51
N MET A 512 31.31 -5.78 -22.93
CA MET A 512 32.31 -6.86 -22.96
C MET A 512 32.52 -7.45 -24.37
N ARG A 513 31.46 -7.57 -25.19
CA ARG A 513 31.59 -8.09 -26.57
C ARG A 513 32.33 -7.12 -27.49
N GLY A 514 32.10 -5.81 -27.34
CA GLY A 514 32.81 -4.78 -28.12
C GLY A 514 34.32 -4.69 -27.85
N HIS A 515 34.79 -5.14 -26.68
CA HIS A 515 36.22 -5.19 -26.35
C HIS A 515 36.93 -6.46 -26.84
N HIS A 516 36.19 -7.50 -27.22
CA HIS A 516 36.76 -8.73 -27.77
C HIS A 516 36.80 -8.77 -29.32
N GLU A 517 36.25 -7.76 -29.99
CA GLU A 517 36.25 -7.61 -31.45
C GLU A 517 37.25 -6.56 -31.99
N VAL A 518 38.26 -6.17 -31.21
CA VAL A 518 39.32 -5.23 -31.63
C VAL A 518 40.66 -5.93 -31.77
#